data_AF-A0A7C9DA21-F1
#
_entry.id   AF-A0A7C9DA21-F1
#
_cell.length_a   1.000
_cell.length_b   1.000
_cell.length_c   1.000
_cell.angle_alpha   90.00
_cell.angle_beta   90.00
_cell.angle_gamma   90.00
#
_symmetry.space_group_name_H-M   'P 1'
#
loop_
_entity.id
_entity.type
_entity.pdbx_description
1 polymer ?
#
loop_
_entity_poly.entity_id
_entity_poly.type
_entity_poly.pdbx_seq_one_letter_code
_entity_poly.pdbx_strand_id
1 'polypeptide(L)'
;MRLLFCDMQYKHYFFIQCIEALAYQGKEAEWQSCFAETSLEPQPLFDCYNQGIGRRLELQYAYETAQLNPPHLYVPWVLVNNQPLHGDYRNFISYICKAYKGSSVPTVCNSVQFEINSFKEEKIDATKQGCFEGEQKNLTLFEPTKIPHQSMRVFTGGSNKR
;
A
#
# COMPACT_ATOMS: atom_id res chain seq x y z
N MET A 1 -15.97 4.00 -28.06
CA MET A 1 -14.58 3.72 -27.66
C MET A 1 -14.63 3.23 -26.23
N ARG A 2 -14.41 1.94 -26.02
CA ARG A 2 -14.60 1.25 -24.74
C ARG A 2 -13.34 1.54 -23.92
N LEU A 3 -13.44 2.39 -22.90
CA LEU A 3 -12.39 2.59 -21.91
C LEU A 3 -12.27 1.27 -21.15
N LEU A 4 -11.17 0.56 -21.37
CA LEU A 4 -10.93 -0.75 -20.77
C LEU A 4 -9.68 -0.67 -19.87
N PHE A 5 -9.96 -0.80 -18.58
CA PHE A 5 -9.13 -1.34 -17.50
C PHE A 5 -8.02 -0.47 -16.86
N CYS A 6 -8.43 0.22 -15.80
CA CYS A 6 -7.60 0.55 -14.63
C CYS A 6 -8.15 -0.15 -13.36
N ASP A 7 -8.76 -1.33 -13.51
CA ASP A 7 -9.98 -1.62 -12.73
C ASP A 7 -9.86 -2.48 -11.47
N MET A 8 -8.65 -2.93 -11.07
CA MET A 8 -8.52 -3.77 -9.87
C MET A 8 -7.47 -3.29 -8.87
N GLN A 9 -6.30 -2.84 -9.33
CA GLN A 9 -5.20 -2.50 -8.42
C GLN A 9 -5.47 -1.24 -7.59
N TYR A 10 -6.25 -0.28 -8.13
CA TYR A 10 -6.57 0.95 -7.43
C TYR A 10 -7.69 0.81 -6.40
N LYS A 11 -8.61 -0.14 -6.58
CA LYS A 11 -9.73 -0.33 -5.64
C LYS A 11 -9.23 -0.70 -4.24
N HIS A 12 -8.23 -1.58 -4.16
CA HIS A 12 -7.61 -1.94 -2.87
C HIS A 12 -6.87 -0.76 -2.23
N TYR A 13 -6.19 0.07 -3.04
CA TYR A 13 -5.53 1.28 -2.54
C TYR A 13 -6.55 2.27 -1.96
N PHE A 14 -7.63 2.56 -2.68
CA PHE A 14 -8.69 3.44 -2.18
C PHE A 14 -9.41 2.86 -0.96
N PHE A 15 -9.52 1.52 -0.87
CA PHE A 15 -10.11 0.87 0.28
C PHE A 15 -9.26 1.07 1.53
N ILE A 16 -7.95 0.86 1.42
CA ILE A 16 -7.00 1.15 2.50
C ILE A 16 -7.08 2.63 2.89
N GLN A 17 -7.08 3.55 1.92
CA GLN A 17 -7.17 4.99 2.21
C GLN A 17 -8.46 5.37 2.94
N CYS A 18 -9.59 4.75 2.60
CA CYS A 18 -10.84 4.96 3.33
C CYS A 18 -10.74 4.46 4.79
N ILE A 19 -10.15 3.28 5.02
CA ILE A 19 -9.94 2.75 6.37
C ILE A 19 -9.01 3.67 7.18
N GLU A 20 -7.89 4.10 6.60
CA GLU A 20 -6.94 5.03 7.24
C GLU A 20 -7.61 6.37 7.59
N ALA A 21 -8.49 6.88 6.72
CA ALA A 21 -9.24 8.10 7.00
C ALA A 21 -10.24 7.93 8.16
N LEU A 22 -10.88 6.77 8.28
CA LEU A 22 -11.74 6.44 9.43
C LEU A 22 -10.92 6.29 10.71
N ALA A 23 -9.74 5.67 10.64
CA ALA A 23 -8.84 5.55 11.78
C ALA A 23 -8.36 6.92 12.29
N TYR A 24 -8.01 7.82 11.38
CA TYR A 24 -7.67 9.19 11.74
C TYR A 24 -8.82 9.92 12.46
N GLN A 25 -10.07 9.55 12.18
CA GLN A 25 -11.27 10.08 12.82
C GLN A 25 -11.69 9.32 14.11
N GLY A 26 -10.98 8.26 14.50
CA GLY A 26 -11.36 7.38 15.61
C GLY A 26 -12.63 6.55 15.34
N LYS A 27 -12.87 6.21 14.07
CA LYS A 27 -14.04 5.46 13.58
C LYS A 27 -13.63 4.12 12.93
N GLU A 28 -12.56 3.50 13.41
CA GLU A 28 -12.01 2.25 12.87
C GLU A 28 -13.06 1.14 12.81
N ALA A 29 -14.00 1.11 13.77
CA ALA A 29 -15.08 0.13 13.79
C ALA A 29 -16.01 0.20 12.55
N GLU A 30 -16.03 1.34 11.85
CA GLU A 30 -16.85 1.57 10.67
C GLU A 30 -16.16 1.17 9.36
N TRP A 31 -14.98 0.55 9.39
CA TRP A 31 -14.15 0.23 8.21
C TRP A 31 -14.90 -0.50 7.09
N GLN A 32 -15.93 -1.29 7.41
CA GLN A 32 -16.74 -2.00 6.43
C GLN A 32 -17.53 -1.05 5.51
N SER A 33 -17.81 0.18 5.95
CA SER A 33 -18.43 1.21 5.10
C SER A 33 -17.61 1.50 3.84
N CYS A 34 -16.30 1.28 3.86
CA CYS A 34 -15.40 1.49 2.72
C CYS A 34 -15.66 0.58 1.51
N PHE A 35 -16.43 -0.52 1.69
CA PHE A 35 -16.83 -1.36 0.56
C PHE A 35 -17.76 -0.61 -0.40
N ALA A 36 -18.64 0.25 0.14
CA ALA A 36 -19.56 1.06 -0.66
C ALA A 36 -18.82 2.11 -1.50
N GLU A 37 -17.73 2.70 -0.96
CA GLU A 37 -16.94 3.73 -1.63
C GLU A 37 -16.07 3.19 -2.78
N THR A 38 -15.69 1.91 -2.72
CA THR A 38 -14.70 1.33 -3.65
C THR A 38 -15.28 0.32 -4.64
N SER A 39 -16.58 0.02 -4.53
CA SER A 39 -17.23 -1.05 -5.30
C SER A 39 -16.48 -2.39 -5.22
N LEU A 40 -15.93 -2.70 -4.04
CA LEU A 40 -15.30 -3.99 -3.76
C LEU A 40 -16.33 -4.94 -3.17
N GLU A 41 -16.32 -6.19 -3.65
CA GLU A 41 -17.13 -7.26 -3.07
C GLU A 41 -16.60 -7.63 -1.67
N PRO A 42 -17.44 -7.64 -0.61
CA PRO A 42 -16.95 -7.91 0.74
C PRO A 42 -16.53 -9.37 1.00
N GLN A 43 -17.21 -10.33 0.37
CA GLN A 43 -17.05 -11.76 0.67
C GLN A 43 -15.60 -12.26 0.54
N PRO A 44 -14.86 -11.96 -0.54
CA PRO A 44 -13.45 -12.37 -0.65
C PRO A 44 -12.56 -11.87 0.51
N LEU A 45 -12.80 -10.67 1.03
CA LEU A 45 -12.01 -10.14 2.15
C LEU A 45 -12.40 -10.84 3.46
N PHE A 46 -13.69 -11.07 3.69
CA PHE A 46 -14.15 -11.81 4.86
C PHE A 46 -13.67 -13.26 4.86
N ASP A 47 -13.68 -13.92 3.70
CA ASP A 47 -13.10 -15.26 3.55
C ASP A 47 -11.61 -15.25 3.87
N CYS A 48 -10.86 -14.28 3.34
CA CYS A 48 -9.44 -14.12 3.64
C CYS A 48 -9.20 -13.95 5.17
N TYR A 49 -9.99 -13.09 5.81
CA TYR A 49 -9.88 -12.80 7.24
C TYR A 49 -10.27 -14.00 8.11
N ASN A 50 -11.44 -14.60 7.86
CA ASN A 50 -12.01 -15.65 8.71
C ASN A 50 -11.37 -17.03 8.49
N GLN A 51 -10.82 -17.32 7.31
CA GLN A 51 -10.18 -18.60 7.00
C GLN A 51 -8.69 -18.64 7.39
N GLY A 52 -8.17 -17.59 8.03
CA GLY A 52 -6.78 -17.52 8.50
C GLY A 52 -5.75 -17.23 7.39
N ILE A 53 -6.20 -16.90 6.18
CA ILE A 53 -5.33 -16.45 5.08
C ILE A 53 -4.70 -15.09 5.46
N GLY A 54 -5.47 -14.19 6.06
CA GLY A 54 -4.99 -12.90 6.56
C GLY A 54 -3.79 -13.04 7.50
N ARG A 55 -3.89 -13.94 8.50
CA ARG A 55 -2.76 -14.23 9.41
C ARG A 55 -1.51 -14.74 8.69
N ARG A 56 -1.69 -15.58 7.65
CA ARG A 56 -0.55 -16.06 6.84
C ARG A 56 0.13 -14.92 6.09
N LEU A 57 -0.64 -13.98 5.55
CA LEU A 57 -0.12 -12.79 4.88
C LEU A 57 0.60 -11.86 5.86
N GLU A 58 0.03 -11.62 7.05
CA GLU A 58 0.69 -10.82 8.09
C GLU A 58 2.06 -11.40 8.49
N LEU A 59 2.15 -12.71 8.72
CA LEU A 59 3.43 -13.37 9.05
C LEU A 59 4.44 -13.27 7.91
N GLN A 60 3.98 -13.35 6.66
CA GLN A 60 4.83 -13.18 5.49
C GLN A 60 5.37 -11.75 5.39
N TYR A 61 4.52 -10.73 5.56
CA TYR A 61 4.97 -9.34 5.57
C TYR A 61 5.88 -9.03 6.77
N ALA A 62 5.64 -9.64 7.93
CA ALA A 62 6.54 -9.53 9.08
C ALA A 62 7.93 -10.10 8.76
N TYR A 63 8.00 -11.23 8.06
CA TYR A 63 9.26 -11.81 7.60
C TYR A 63 9.96 -10.89 6.60
N GLU A 64 9.27 -10.43 5.55
CA GLU A 64 9.84 -9.50 4.55
C GLU A 64 10.34 -8.20 5.19
N THR A 65 9.57 -7.64 6.13
CA THR A 65 9.94 -6.43 6.88
C THR A 65 11.17 -6.64 7.77
N ALA A 66 11.30 -7.82 8.39
CA ALA A 66 12.47 -8.19 9.19
C ALA A 66 13.74 -8.42 8.35
N GLN A 67 13.59 -8.72 7.06
CA GLN A 67 14.70 -8.91 6.12
C GLN A 67 15.15 -7.59 5.45
N LEU A 68 14.52 -6.45 5.77
CA LEU A 68 14.97 -5.16 5.26
C LEU A 68 16.44 -4.91 5.65
N ASN A 69 17.23 -4.49 4.68
CA ASN A 69 18.63 -4.13 4.86
C ASN A 69 18.89 -2.72 4.29
N PRO A 70 19.17 -1.70 5.12
CA PRO A 70 19.27 -1.78 6.57
C PRO A 70 17.90 -2.07 7.23
N PRO A 71 17.88 -2.62 8.46
CA PRO A 71 16.64 -2.72 9.24
C PRO A 71 15.96 -1.35 9.37
N HIS A 72 14.64 -1.31 9.21
CA HIS A 72 13.89 -0.07 9.36
C HIS A 72 13.92 0.41 10.81
N LEU A 73 14.04 1.72 11.02
CA LEU A 73 14.17 2.33 12.36
C LEU A 73 12.86 2.93 12.89
N TYR A 74 11.94 3.25 11.98
CA TYR A 74 10.64 3.85 12.25
C TYR A 74 9.72 3.64 11.06
N VAL A 75 8.45 3.96 11.25
CA VAL A 75 7.45 4.06 10.18
C VAL A 75 7.06 5.52 9.95
N PRO A 76 6.72 5.93 8.72
CA PRO A 76 6.74 5.13 7.49
C PRO A 76 8.18 4.84 7.01
N TRP A 77 8.39 3.64 6.44
CA TRP A 77 9.65 3.24 5.81
C TRP A 77 9.49 3.26 4.29
N VAL A 78 9.92 4.34 3.64
CA VAL A 78 9.72 4.57 2.20
C VAL A 78 11.01 4.30 1.44
N LEU A 79 10.94 3.49 0.39
CA LEU A 79 12.06 3.20 -0.51
C LEU A 79 11.77 3.64 -1.94
N VAL A 80 12.77 4.21 -2.62
CA VAL A 80 12.77 4.41 -4.07
C VAL A 80 13.96 3.66 -4.64
N ASN A 81 13.72 2.67 -5.51
CA ASN A 81 14.77 1.79 -6.05
C ASN A 81 15.69 1.19 -4.97
N ASN A 82 15.10 0.62 -3.93
CA ASN A 82 15.79 0.03 -2.77
C ASN A 82 16.62 1.01 -1.93
N GLN A 83 16.50 2.32 -2.17
CA GLN A 83 17.14 3.36 -1.35
C GLN A 83 16.12 3.93 -0.35
N PRO A 84 16.37 3.82 0.97
CA PRO A 84 15.47 4.40 1.98
C PRO A 84 15.55 5.93 1.98
N LEU A 85 14.40 6.59 2.06
CA LEU A 85 14.32 8.06 2.10
C LEU A 85 14.50 8.66 3.50
N HIS A 86 14.42 7.82 4.54
CA HIS A 86 14.52 8.23 5.94
C HIS A 86 13.58 9.41 6.27
N GLY A 87 14.09 10.48 6.89
CA GLY A 87 13.31 11.65 7.29
C GLY A 87 12.80 12.48 6.11
N ASP A 88 13.33 12.25 4.92
CA ASP A 88 12.96 12.97 3.70
C ASP A 88 11.81 12.29 2.92
N TYR A 89 11.13 11.33 3.55
CA TYR A 89 10.04 10.56 2.93
C TYR A 89 8.91 11.42 2.37
N ARG A 90 8.68 12.63 2.90
CA ARG A 90 7.66 13.55 2.39
C ARG A 90 8.00 14.12 1.01
N ASN A 91 9.28 14.14 0.64
CA ASN A 91 9.76 14.58 -0.67
C ASN A 91 9.83 13.45 -1.70
N PHE A 92 9.15 12.30 -1.46
CA PHE A 92 9.22 11.12 -2.33
C PHE A 92 8.95 11.39 -3.81
N ILE A 93 8.09 12.36 -4.15
CA ILE A 93 7.84 12.74 -5.55
C ILE A 93 9.13 13.23 -6.24
N SER A 94 9.96 14.03 -5.55
CA SER A 94 11.25 14.46 -6.08
C SER A 94 12.17 13.27 -6.37
N TYR A 95 12.19 12.29 -5.47
CA TYR A 95 12.99 11.06 -5.65
C TYR A 95 12.47 10.21 -6.81
N ILE A 96 11.14 10.05 -6.94
CA ILE A 96 10.52 9.35 -8.08
C ILE A 96 10.90 10.04 -9.40
N CYS A 97 10.77 11.37 -9.47
CA CYS A 97 11.10 12.14 -10.66
C CYS A 97 12.58 12.04 -11.04
N LYS A 98 13.50 12.08 -10.07
CA LYS A 98 14.94 11.86 -10.30
C LYS A 98 15.25 10.43 -10.74
N ALA A 99 14.49 9.45 -10.24
CA ALA A 99 14.66 8.04 -10.58
C ALA A 99 14.05 7.66 -11.93
N TYR A 100 13.13 8.48 -12.46
CA TYR A 100 12.45 8.22 -13.72
C TYR A 100 13.40 8.37 -14.91
N LYS A 101 13.53 7.31 -15.70
CA LYS A 101 14.42 7.23 -16.89
C LYS A 101 13.66 7.23 -18.22
N GLY A 102 12.33 7.38 -18.18
CA GLY A 102 11.50 7.40 -19.38
C GLY A 102 11.62 8.71 -20.14
N SER A 103 11.35 8.67 -21.45
CA SER A 103 11.38 9.86 -22.33
C SER A 103 10.22 10.83 -22.08
N SER A 104 9.06 10.31 -21.70
CA SER A 104 7.84 11.10 -21.43
C SER A 104 7.77 11.47 -19.94
N VAL A 105 8.56 12.47 -19.53
CA VAL A 105 8.61 12.91 -18.14
C VAL A 105 7.26 13.53 -17.71
N PRO A 106 6.62 13.05 -16.63
CA PRO A 106 5.38 13.63 -16.12
C PRO A 106 5.55 15.12 -15.78
N THR A 107 4.54 15.94 -16.09
CA THR A 107 4.58 17.40 -15.86
C THR A 107 4.89 17.76 -14.40
N VAL A 108 4.41 16.94 -13.45
CA VAL A 108 4.66 17.11 -12.00
C VAL A 108 6.16 17.05 -11.65
N CYS A 109 7.00 16.45 -12.49
CA CYS A 109 8.45 16.42 -12.27
C CYS A 109 9.14 17.74 -12.63
N ASN A 110 8.45 18.65 -13.32
CA ASN A 110 8.97 19.96 -13.70
C ASN A 110 8.57 21.07 -12.72
N SER A 111 7.72 20.79 -11.71
CA SER A 111 7.31 21.79 -10.72
C SER A 111 8.38 21.97 -9.63
N VAL A 112 8.74 23.23 -9.37
CA VAL A 112 9.81 23.64 -8.43
C VAL A 112 9.38 23.55 -6.96
N GLN A 113 8.09 23.39 -6.69
CA GLN A 113 7.55 23.27 -5.34
C GLN A 113 6.62 22.06 -5.26
N PHE A 114 7.12 20.97 -4.67
CA PHE A 114 6.23 19.98 -4.06
C PHE A 114 5.73 20.61 -2.75
N GLU A 115 4.84 21.60 -2.82
CA GLU A 115 4.22 22.13 -1.62
C GLU A 115 3.40 21.00 -0.98
N ILE A 116 3.96 20.41 0.07
CA ILE A 116 3.33 19.39 0.93
C ILE A 116 2.13 19.99 1.72
N ASN A 117 1.78 21.26 1.48
CA ASN A 117 0.69 21.96 2.13
C ASN A 117 -0.58 21.99 1.28
N SER A 118 -1.12 20.83 0.90
CA SER A 118 -2.54 20.74 0.57
C SER A 118 -3.07 19.30 0.67
N PHE A 119 -3.01 18.71 1.87
CA PHE A 119 -4.17 17.95 2.33
C PHE A 119 -5.23 18.97 2.78
N LYS A 120 -5.68 19.83 1.86
CA LYS A 120 -6.99 20.44 2.03
C LYS A 120 -7.98 19.31 1.77
N GLU A 121 -8.87 19.11 2.73
CA GLU A 121 -10.01 18.20 2.65
C GLU A 121 -10.88 18.60 1.47
N GLU A 122 -10.51 18.17 0.27
CA GLU A 122 -11.36 18.24 -0.91
C GLU A 122 -11.63 16.80 -1.34
N LYS A 123 -12.92 16.46 -1.40
CA LYS A 123 -13.45 15.15 -1.74
C LYS A 123 -12.75 14.65 -3.01
N ILE A 124 -11.86 13.67 -2.88
CA ILE A 124 -11.14 13.11 -4.02
C ILE A 124 -12.16 12.39 -4.89
N ASP A 125 -12.56 13.05 -5.98
CA ASP A 125 -13.33 12.44 -7.05
C ASP A 125 -12.45 11.41 -7.75
N ALA A 126 -12.65 10.13 -7.41
CA ALA A 126 -11.92 8.98 -7.95
C ALA A 126 -11.99 8.91 -9.50
N THR A 127 -12.87 9.70 -10.12
CA THR A 127 -13.02 9.81 -11.58
C THR A 127 -11.95 10.68 -12.26
N LYS A 128 -11.12 11.44 -11.51
CA LYS A 128 -10.17 12.42 -12.08
C LYS A 128 -8.72 11.98 -12.16
N GLN A 129 -8.35 10.81 -11.65
CA GLN A 129 -6.99 10.28 -11.75
C GLN A 129 -6.90 9.24 -12.88
N GLY A 130 -6.44 9.70 -14.05
CA GLY A 130 -6.11 8.82 -15.19
C GLY A 130 -4.70 8.26 -15.06
N CYS A 131 -4.53 6.97 -15.31
CA CYS A 131 -3.22 6.31 -15.31
C CYS A 131 -2.59 6.34 -16.70
N PHE A 132 -1.26 6.45 -16.75
CA PHE A 132 -0.49 6.24 -17.98
C PHE A 132 -0.17 4.74 -18.13
N GLU A 133 -0.32 4.24 -19.36
CA GLU A 133 -0.09 2.84 -19.71
C GLU A 133 1.42 2.52 -19.65
N GLY A 134 1.80 1.67 -18.69
CA GLY A 134 3.11 1.01 -18.62
C GLY A 134 2.90 -0.50 -18.67
N GLU A 135 3.86 -1.23 -19.25
CA GLU A 135 3.81 -2.69 -19.45
C GLU A 135 3.34 -3.42 -18.18
N GLN A 136 2.14 -4.01 -18.25
CA GLN A 136 1.61 -4.87 -17.21
C GLN A 136 2.41 -6.16 -17.18
N LYS A 137 3.30 -6.32 -16.20
CA LYS A 137 3.72 -7.65 -15.78
C LYS A 137 2.57 -8.25 -14.98
N ASN A 138 2.06 -9.39 -15.44
CA ASN A 138 1.06 -10.18 -14.73
C ASN A 138 1.50 -10.39 -13.27
N LEU A 139 0.89 -9.66 -12.34
CA LEU A 139 1.08 -9.81 -10.89
C LEU A 139 0.36 -11.06 -10.34
N THR A 140 -0.07 -11.97 -11.21
CA THR A 140 -0.71 -13.24 -10.85
C THR A 140 0.25 -14.26 -10.22
N LEU A 141 1.50 -13.89 -9.96
CA LEU A 141 2.46 -14.71 -9.24
C LEU A 141 2.97 -14.02 -7.97
N PHE A 142 2.05 -13.65 -7.08
CA PHE A 142 2.40 -13.62 -5.65
C PHE A 142 2.46 -15.08 -5.18
N GLU A 143 3.55 -15.77 -5.53
CA GLU A 143 3.86 -17.05 -4.90
C GLU A 143 4.25 -16.74 -3.45
N PRO A 144 3.53 -17.27 -2.44
CA PRO A 144 3.94 -17.12 -1.06
C PRO A 144 5.36 -17.64 -0.94
N THR A 145 6.31 -16.80 -0.52
CA THR A 145 7.64 -17.31 -0.20
C THR A 145 7.46 -18.37 0.87
N LYS A 146 7.98 -19.58 0.66
CA LYS A 146 7.90 -20.64 1.68
C LYS A 146 8.58 -20.12 2.95
N ILE A 147 7.79 -19.77 3.96
CA ILE A 147 8.30 -19.41 5.29
C ILE A 147 9.03 -20.65 5.83
N PRO A 148 10.34 -20.57 6.12
CA PRO A 148 11.05 -21.68 6.75
C PRO A 148 10.43 -22.00 8.11
N HIS A 149 10.22 -23.29 8.41
CA HIS A 149 9.59 -23.78 9.64
C HIS A 149 10.20 -23.21 10.94
N GLN A 150 11.44 -22.73 10.90
CA GLN A 150 12.13 -22.10 12.03
C GLN A 150 11.56 -20.72 12.42
N SER A 151 11.05 -19.94 11.47
CA SER A 151 10.51 -18.59 11.75
C SER A 151 9.15 -18.62 12.45
N MET A 152 8.43 -19.75 12.38
CA MET A 152 7.16 -19.92 13.10
C MET A 152 7.35 -19.95 14.63
N ARG A 153 8.57 -20.25 15.12
CA ARG A 153 8.89 -20.25 16.56
C ARG A 153 9.08 -18.85 17.14
N VAL A 154 9.39 -17.85 16.31
CA VAL A 154 9.59 -16.46 16.76
C VAL A 154 8.28 -15.85 17.28
N PHE A 155 7.13 -16.31 16.77
CA PHE A 155 5.80 -15.82 17.15
C PHE A 155 5.05 -16.69 18.16
N THR A 156 5.58 -17.85 18.57
CA THR A 156 4.95 -18.72 19.60
C THR A 156 5.36 -18.39 21.03
N GLY A 157 6.15 -17.33 21.25
CA GLY A 157 6.58 -16.89 22.58
C GLY A 157 5.62 -15.86 23.19
N GLY A 158 4.50 -16.30 23.76
CA GLY A 158 3.60 -15.38 24.46
C GLY A 158 2.25 -15.93 24.92
N SER A 159 2.16 -17.22 25.29
CA SER A 159 1.03 -17.72 26.07
C SER A 159 1.51 -18.08 27.47
N ASN A 160 1.40 -17.15 28.42
CA ASN A 160 1.14 -17.48 29.82
C ASN A 160 0.65 -16.26 30.64
N LYS A 161 -0.65 -16.31 30.96
CA LYS A 161 -1.32 -15.91 32.21
C LYS A 161 -0.76 -14.73 33.04
N ARG A 162 -1.59 -13.70 33.21
CA ARG A 162 -2.43 -13.57 34.41
C ARG A 162 -3.66 -12.71 34.14
#